data_AF-F6VKL4-F1
#
_entry.id   AF-F6VKL4-F1
#
_cell.length_a   1.000
_cell.length_b   1.000
_cell.length_c   1.000
_cell.angle_alpha   90.00
_cell.angle_beta   90.00
_cell.angle_gamma   90.00
#
_symmetry.space_group_name_H-M   'P 1'
#
loop_
_entity.id
_entity.type
_entity.pdbx_description
1 polymer ?
#
loop_
_entity_poly.entity_id
_entity_poly.type
_entity_poly.pdbx_seq_one_letter_code
_entity_poly.pdbx_strand_id
1 'polypeptide(L)'
;MAEKEDKNFPKSSNTDDGIKKTLPGEDAPSTSGIKLGEGLEGANNKTVAKQQKGRAGFSGGKVKVAGRGGTIRPIVPAEKAELVSVANAMHGKKFGKRLKKLFQPETNAAIKAVESGIYIGWRCPEFTWDCIRVGEESLCFCGHKLHEHRHYNGPKSQAPCSINECQCRAFAFIPSRPEDVGEFWLQRRRNFDPSTWKAKCRCKHPHTEHSVIGLRSCKTCRCAQFESNFLCSACDQHWEKHETFIDTEATRVEKGLPYGEEYLPFAEIPQLRNMALTGKSDDSGQFKSITNGGLQIQPSKPADNNTPVPFGYHKSNADPFGMK
;
A
#
# COMPACT_ATOMS: atom_id res chain seq x y z
N MET A 1 -42.59 56.12 6.10
CA MET A 1 -42.71 55.83 4.66
C MET A 1 -41.70 54.73 4.39
N ALA A 2 -42.05 53.45 4.59
CA ALA A 2 -42.91 52.60 3.73
C ALA A 2 -42.24 52.44 2.34
N GLU A 3 -41.94 51.25 1.80
CA GLU A 3 -42.58 49.94 1.94
C GLU A 3 -41.59 48.75 1.79
N LYS A 4 -42.08 47.59 2.23
CA LYS A 4 -41.49 46.25 2.17
C LYS A 4 -41.81 45.58 0.84
N GLU A 5 -40.97 44.63 0.39
CA GLU A 5 -41.42 43.54 -0.48
C GLU A 5 -41.04 42.17 0.11
N ASP A 6 -42.05 41.30 0.10
CA ASP A 6 -42.11 39.99 0.75
C ASP A 6 -41.85 38.83 -0.24
N LYS A 7 -41.10 37.85 0.27
CA LYS A 7 -41.21 36.39 0.14
C LYS A 7 -42.14 35.78 -0.92
N ASN A 8 -41.61 34.82 -1.69
CA ASN A 8 -42.39 33.62 -2.04
C ASN A 8 -41.51 32.36 -2.19
N PHE A 9 -41.89 31.30 -1.48
CA PHE A 9 -41.31 29.95 -1.46
C PHE A 9 -42.47 29.00 -1.79
N PRO A 10 -42.35 28.07 -2.76
CA PRO A 10 -43.33 26.99 -2.85
C PRO A 10 -42.88 25.79 -2.01
N LYS A 11 -43.74 25.41 -1.06
CA LYS A 11 -43.84 24.06 -0.50
C LYS A 11 -44.59 23.18 -1.50
N SER A 12 -44.18 21.92 -1.66
CA SER A 12 -45.11 20.87 -2.09
C SER A 12 -44.84 19.57 -1.37
N SER A 13 -45.93 19.07 -0.81
CA SER A 13 -46.14 17.89 0.03
C SER A 13 -46.16 16.58 -0.74
N ASN A 14 -45.89 15.50 -0.01
CA ASN A 14 -46.17 14.11 -0.37
C ASN A 14 -47.65 13.87 -0.67
N THR A 15 -47.91 13.01 -1.67
CA THR A 15 -49.01 12.02 -1.65
C THR A 15 -48.55 10.78 -2.41
N ASP A 16 -48.81 9.63 -1.78
CA ASP A 16 -48.71 8.26 -2.29
C ASP A 16 -49.51 8.06 -3.58
N ASP A 17 -49.01 7.18 -4.46
CA ASP A 17 -49.84 6.15 -5.08
C ASP A 17 -48.95 5.00 -5.60
N GLY A 18 -49.31 3.79 -5.18
CA GLY A 18 -48.49 2.59 -5.36
C GLY A 18 -48.62 1.93 -6.72
N ILE A 19 -47.67 1.04 -7.02
CA ILE A 19 -47.89 -0.18 -7.81
C ILE A 19 -46.93 -1.26 -7.28
N LYS A 20 -47.56 -2.37 -6.87
CA LYS A 20 -46.94 -3.62 -6.41
C LYS A 20 -46.24 -4.33 -7.58
N LYS A 21 -45.03 -4.85 -7.35
CA LYS A 21 -44.60 -6.13 -7.93
C LYS A 21 -43.85 -6.95 -6.88
N THR A 22 -44.53 -8.01 -6.47
CA THR A 22 -44.09 -9.16 -5.67
C THR A 22 -43.03 -9.97 -6.41
N LEU A 23 -42.18 -10.69 -5.67
CA LEU A 23 -41.75 -12.10 -5.85
C LEU A 23 -40.89 -12.51 -4.62
N PRO A 24 -40.78 -13.82 -4.30
CA PRO A 24 -40.97 -14.33 -2.94
C PRO A 24 -39.68 -14.64 -2.18
N GLY A 25 -39.84 -14.74 -0.85
CA GLY A 25 -38.80 -15.13 0.10
C GLY A 25 -38.58 -16.63 0.19
N GLU A 26 -37.46 -16.97 0.85
CA GLU A 26 -37.27 -18.27 1.49
C GLU A 26 -36.65 -18.04 2.87
N ASP A 27 -37.23 -18.75 3.82
CA ASP A 27 -37.17 -18.56 5.25
C ASP A 27 -35.86 -19.06 5.88
N ALA A 28 -35.42 -18.36 6.92
CA ALA A 28 -34.54 -18.89 7.95
C ALA A 28 -35.36 -19.05 9.24
N PRO A 29 -35.20 -20.14 10.00
CA PRO A 29 -35.53 -20.13 11.41
C PRO A 29 -34.26 -20.03 12.24
N SER A 30 -34.21 -18.97 13.05
CA SER A 30 -33.52 -18.94 14.33
C SER A 30 -34.22 -19.87 15.31
N THR A 31 -33.49 -20.57 16.17
CA THR A 31 -33.85 -20.66 17.60
C THR A 31 -32.64 -21.01 18.45
N SER A 32 -32.65 -20.39 19.62
CA SER A 32 -31.70 -20.35 20.71
C SER A 32 -31.80 -21.52 21.68
N GLY A 33 -30.65 -21.95 22.20
CA GLY A 33 -30.41 -22.27 23.62
C GLY A 33 -30.93 -23.60 24.20
N ILE A 34 -30.06 -24.35 24.88
CA ILE A 34 -30.17 -24.75 26.31
C ILE A 34 -28.96 -25.63 26.74
N LYS A 35 -28.34 -25.18 27.85
CA LYS A 35 -27.57 -25.78 28.97
C LYS A 35 -26.90 -27.19 28.95
N LEU A 36 -25.64 -27.16 29.41
CA LEU A 36 -24.94 -27.91 30.49
C LEU A 36 -25.24 -29.40 30.74
N GLY A 37 -24.15 -30.20 30.81
CA GLY A 37 -24.07 -31.50 31.48
C GLY A 37 -22.63 -32.02 31.52
N GLU A 38 -22.15 -32.32 32.72
CA GLU A 38 -20.79 -32.73 33.11
C GLU A 38 -20.53 -34.24 33.01
N GLY A 39 -19.24 -34.63 33.10
CA GLY A 39 -18.76 -35.97 33.50
C GLY A 39 -18.65 -36.99 32.36
N LEU A 40 -17.62 -37.83 32.23
CA LEU A 40 -16.81 -38.49 33.26
C LEU A 40 -15.41 -38.86 32.73
N GLU A 41 -14.51 -38.93 33.70
CA GLU A 41 -13.13 -39.39 33.69
C GLU A 41 -12.97 -40.87 33.26
N GLY A 42 -11.75 -41.28 32.89
CA GLY A 42 -11.41 -42.70 32.95
C GLY A 42 -10.24 -43.20 32.11
N ALA A 43 -9.02 -42.94 32.58
CA ALA A 43 -7.88 -43.87 32.66
C ALA A 43 -7.35 -44.66 31.42
N ASN A 44 -6.03 -44.51 31.20
CA ASN A 44 -4.98 -45.52 30.98
C ASN A 44 -5.34 -46.83 30.24
N ASN A 45 -4.55 -47.31 29.28
CA ASN A 45 -3.13 -47.64 29.47
C ASN A 45 -2.42 -48.00 28.14
N LYS A 46 -1.09 -47.92 28.17
CA LYS A 46 -0.11 -48.22 27.11
C LYS A 46 -0.27 -49.60 26.46
N THR A 47 -0.02 -49.67 25.15
CA THR A 47 0.76 -50.77 24.53
C THR A 47 1.59 -50.25 23.36
N VAL A 48 2.89 -50.54 23.45
CA VAL A 48 3.89 -50.33 22.40
C VAL A 48 3.83 -51.55 21.48
N ALA A 49 3.73 -51.33 20.17
CA ALA A 49 4.08 -52.32 19.16
C ALA A 49 4.85 -51.64 18.02
N LYS A 50 6.00 -52.26 17.69
CA LYS A 50 7.03 -51.84 16.74
C LYS A 50 6.72 -52.43 15.36
N GLN A 51 7.38 -51.89 14.32
CA GLN A 51 7.43 -52.33 12.90
C GLN A 51 6.31 -51.76 12.00
N GLN A 52 6.53 -51.33 10.75
CA GLN A 52 7.62 -51.55 9.80
C GLN A 52 7.59 -50.47 8.70
N LYS A 53 8.72 -50.33 7.99
CA LYS A 53 8.91 -49.48 6.81
C LYS A 53 7.87 -49.75 5.71
N GLY A 54 7.20 -48.69 5.26
CA GLY A 54 6.46 -48.65 4.00
C GLY A 54 6.84 -47.37 3.24
N ARG A 55 7.71 -47.51 2.24
CA ARG A 55 8.10 -46.45 1.31
C ARG A 55 6.94 -46.24 0.34
N ALA A 56 6.05 -45.29 0.62
CA ALA A 56 5.00 -44.88 -0.30
C ALA A 56 5.42 -43.58 -1.00
N GLY A 57 5.70 -43.69 -2.31
CA GLY A 57 6.00 -42.56 -3.16
C GLY A 57 4.82 -41.60 -3.23
N PHE A 58 5.09 -40.31 -3.01
CA PHE A 58 4.15 -39.24 -3.32
C PHE A 58 4.06 -39.11 -4.85
N SER A 59 3.12 -39.82 -5.47
CA SER A 59 2.70 -39.51 -6.83
C SER A 59 1.80 -38.27 -6.77
N GLY A 60 2.08 -37.29 -7.63
CA GLY A 60 1.41 -36.00 -7.71
C GLY A 60 -0.06 -36.09 -8.11
N GLY A 61 -0.91 -36.53 -7.18
CA GLY A 61 -2.36 -36.53 -7.34
C GLY A 61 -2.93 -35.12 -7.19
N LYS A 62 -3.57 -34.62 -8.25
CA LYS A 62 -4.40 -33.40 -8.19
C LYS A 62 -5.57 -33.66 -7.24
N VAL A 63 -5.46 -33.19 -5.99
CA VAL A 63 -6.56 -33.20 -5.03
C VAL A 63 -7.59 -32.16 -5.49
N LYS A 64 -8.73 -32.62 -6.01
CA LYS A 64 -9.89 -31.79 -6.31
C LYS A 64 -10.88 -31.92 -5.15
N VAL A 65 -10.92 -30.93 -4.26
CA VAL A 65 -12.05 -30.77 -3.33
C VAL A 65 -13.06 -29.84 -3.99
N ALA A 66 -14.17 -30.40 -4.45
CA ALA A 66 -15.25 -29.64 -5.09
C ALA A 66 -16.26 -29.17 -4.02
N GLY A 67 -16.25 -27.87 -3.75
CA GLY A 67 -17.33 -27.15 -3.08
C GLY A 67 -18.07 -26.28 -4.09
N ARG A 68 -19.41 -26.25 -4.02
CA ARG A 68 -20.32 -25.64 -5.01
C ARG A 68 -19.97 -24.18 -5.32
N GLY A 69 -19.82 -23.85 -6.60
CA GLY A 69 -19.82 -22.47 -7.13
C GLY A 69 -18.49 -21.71 -7.18
N GLY A 70 -17.39 -22.24 -6.62
CA GLY A 70 -16.08 -21.58 -6.69
C GLY A 70 -15.33 -21.92 -7.99
N THR A 71 -14.84 -20.90 -8.72
CA THR A 71 -13.83 -21.13 -9.77
C THR A 71 -12.51 -21.52 -9.12
N ILE A 72 -12.21 -22.82 -9.08
CA ILE A 72 -10.94 -23.33 -8.54
C ILE A 72 -9.83 -22.99 -9.55
N ARG A 73 -8.85 -22.19 -9.13
CA ARG A 73 -7.62 -21.99 -9.90
C ARG A 73 -6.68 -23.17 -9.63
N PRO A 74 -6.22 -23.90 -10.65
CA PRO A 74 -5.26 -24.98 -10.43
C PRO A 74 -3.96 -24.40 -9.87
N ILE A 75 -3.46 -24.99 -8.79
CA ILE A 75 -2.13 -24.67 -8.24
C ILE A 75 -1.11 -25.29 -9.20
N VAL A 76 -0.38 -24.44 -9.91
CA VAL A 76 0.74 -24.84 -10.76
C VAL A 76 2.02 -24.48 -10.00
N PRO A 77 2.88 -25.45 -9.65
CA PRO A 77 4.16 -25.16 -9.02
C PRO A 77 5.01 -24.23 -9.89
N ALA A 78 5.86 -23.45 -9.25
CA ALA A 78 6.81 -22.60 -9.95
C ALA A 78 7.86 -23.46 -10.67
N GLU A 79 8.26 -23.05 -11.88
CA GLU A 79 9.31 -23.76 -12.65
C GLU A 79 10.69 -23.63 -11.98
N LYS A 80 10.93 -22.48 -11.34
CA LYS A 80 12.13 -22.17 -10.56
C LYS A 80 11.75 -21.61 -9.19
N ALA A 81 12.61 -21.77 -8.21
CA ALA A 81 12.50 -21.18 -6.87
C ALA A 81 12.86 -19.67 -6.81
N GLU A 82 12.86 -18.99 -7.95
CA GLU A 82 13.11 -17.55 -8.07
C GLU A 82 11.84 -16.73 -7.82
N LEU A 83 11.98 -15.54 -7.26
CA LEU A 83 10.88 -14.68 -6.82
C LEU A 83 9.81 -14.45 -7.90
N VAL A 84 10.23 -14.14 -9.14
CA VAL A 84 9.30 -13.87 -10.25
C VAL A 84 8.60 -15.14 -10.72
N SER A 85 9.30 -16.27 -10.73
CA SER A 85 8.74 -17.58 -11.08
C SER A 85 7.67 -18.01 -10.06
N VAL A 86 7.94 -17.84 -8.76
CA VAL A 86 6.97 -18.12 -7.69
C VAL A 86 5.78 -17.16 -7.77
N ALA A 87 6.01 -15.86 -7.98
CA ALA A 87 4.94 -14.88 -8.11
C ALA A 87 4.03 -15.16 -9.33
N ASN A 88 4.62 -15.56 -10.46
CA ASN A 88 3.87 -15.97 -11.65
C ASN A 88 3.03 -17.23 -11.40
N ALA A 89 3.57 -18.22 -10.67
CA ALA A 89 2.83 -19.42 -10.28
C ALA A 89 1.62 -19.09 -9.39
N MET A 90 1.77 -18.17 -8.44
CA MET A 90 0.69 -17.77 -7.51
C MET A 90 -0.37 -16.87 -8.14
N HIS A 91 0.04 -15.91 -8.96
CA HIS A 91 -0.84 -14.86 -9.47
C HIS A 91 -1.28 -15.06 -10.93
N GLY A 92 -0.61 -15.96 -11.64
CA GLY A 92 -0.86 -16.31 -13.04
C GLY A 92 -0.58 -15.17 -14.01
N LYS A 93 -1.11 -15.29 -15.24
CA LYS A 93 -0.91 -14.35 -16.36
C LYS A 93 -1.32 -12.89 -16.08
N LYS A 94 -2.00 -12.61 -14.96
CA LYS A 94 -2.41 -11.24 -14.56
C LYS A 94 -1.40 -10.58 -13.62
N PHE A 95 -0.33 -11.26 -13.21
CA PHE A 95 0.66 -10.73 -12.27
C PHE A 95 1.25 -9.39 -12.73
N GLY A 96 1.90 -9.36 -13.90
CA GLY A 96 2.52 -8.13 -14.42
C GLY A 96 1.52 -6.96 -14.58
N LYS A 97 0.31 -7.23 -15.07
CA LYS A 97 -0.75 -6.19 -15.16
C LYS A 97 -1.16 -5.64 -13.79
N ARG A 98 -1.22 -6.50 -12.77
CA ARG A 98 -1.53 -6.08 -11.39
C ARG A 98 -0.37 -5.30 -10.78
N LEU A 99 0.86 -5.75 -10.99
CA LEU A 99 2.06 -5.07 -10.52
C LEU A 99 2.15 -3.66 -11.13
N LYS A 100 2.00 -3.55 -12.46
CA LYS A 100 1.92 -2.26 -13.14
C LYS A 100 0.88 -1.34 -12.52
N LYS A 101 -0.36 -1.83 -12.35
CA LYS A 101 -1.45 -1.03 -11.77
C LYS A 101 -1.12 -0.58 -10.34
N LEU A 102 -0.55 -1.45 -9.53
CA LEU A 102 -0.22 -1.18 -8.13
C LEU A 102 0.84 -0.08 -7.99
N PHE A 103 1.93 -0.23 -8.74
CA PHE A 103 3.09 0.67 -8.71
C PHE A 103 2.98 1.85 -9.68
N GLN A 104 1.89 1.98 -10.44
CA GLN A 104 1.71 3.06 -11.42
C GLN A 104 2.00 4.46 -10.84
N PRO A 105 1.54 4.82 -9.63
CA PRO A 105 1.84 6.15 -9.07
C PRO A 105 3.33 6.36 -8.83
N GLU A 106 4.02 5.36 -8.27
CA GLU A 106 5.46 5.41 -8.04
C GLU A 106 6.26 5.40 -9.34
N THR A 107 5.82 4.62 -10.33
CA THR A 107 6.42 4.59 -11.67
C THR A 107 6.30 5.96 -12.34
N ASN A 108 5.12 6.59 -12.29
CA ASN A 108 4.91 7.93 -12.84
C ASN A 108 5.77 8.98 -12.11
N ALA A 109 5.84 8.90 -10.78
CA ALA A 109 6.70 9.76 -9.97
C ALA A 109 8.17 9.60 -10.33
N ALA A 110 8.64 8.37 -10.52
CA ALA A 110 10.02 8.07 -10.88
C ALA A 110 10.38 8.60 -12.27
N ILE A 111 9.53 8.36 -13.28
CA ILE A 111 9.73 8.88 -14.64
C ILE A 111 9.84 10.41 -14.62
N LYS A 112 8.89 11.07 -13.94
CA LYS A 112 8.91 12.52 -13.83
C LYS A 112 10.16 13.04 -13.09
N ALA A 113 10.62 12.32 -12.07
CA ALA A 113 11.83 12.69 -11.34
C ALA A 113 13.08 12.62 -12.23
N VAL A 114 13.19 11.56 -13.05
CA VAL A 114 14.28 11.41 -14.03
C VAL A 114 14.22 12.52 -15.09
N GLU A 115 13.03 12.87 -15.58
CA GLU A 115 12.86 13.93 -16.58
C GLU A 115 13.15 15.34 -16.04
N SER A 116 12.82 15.61 -14.77
CA SER A 116 12.95 16.94 -14.17
C SER A 116 14.22 17.16 -13.35
N GLY A 117 14.92 16.08 -12.96
CA GLY A 117 16.02 16.13 -12.00
C GLY A 117 15.60 16.43 -10.55
N ILE A 118 14.29 16.46 -10.29
CA ILE A 118 13.72 16.71 -8.96
C ILE A 118 13.06 15.43 -8.44
N TYR A 119 13.56 14.93 -7.34
CA TYR A 119 13.16 13.66 -6.77
C TYR A 119 12.45 13.87 -5.44
N ILE A 120 11.19 13.44 -5.38
CA ILE A 120 10.35 13.60 -4.20
C ILE A 120 10.11 12.24 -3.56
N GLY A 121 10.69 12.06 -2.38
CA GLY A 121 10.69 10.80 -1.65
C GLY A 121 10.06 10.96 -0.27
N TRP A 122 9.38 9.92 0.20
CA TRP A 122 8.92 9.81 1.58
C TRP A 122 9.72 8.72 2.28
N ARG A 123 10.49 9.08 3.31
CA ARG A 123 11.39 8.18 4.04
C ARG A 123 11.62 8.63 5.46
N CYS A 124 12.13 7.73 6.29
CA CYS A 124 12.74 8.09 7.55
C CYS A 124 14.06 8.86 7.29
N PRO A 125 14.35 9.95 8.02
CA PRO A 125 15.58 10.74 7.81
C PRO A 125 16.88 9.94 7.88
N GLU A 126 16.88 8.83 8.63
CA GLU A 126 18.02 7.92 8.80
C GLU A 126 18.26 6.97 7.61
N PHE A 127 17.32 6.87 6.66
CA PHE A 127 17.43 5.93 5.55
C PHE A 127 18.07 6.54 4.30
N THR A 128 18.78 5.69 3.56
CA THR A 128 19.40 6.01 2.26
C THR A 128 18.53 5.55 1.08
N TRP A 129 17.24 5.30 1.31
CA TRP A 129 16.27 4.93 0.27
C TRP A 129 14.90 5.53 0.59
N ASP A 130 14.07 5.67 -0.44
CA ASP A 130 12.71 6.16 -0.29
C ASP A 130 11.73 5.00 -0.06
N CYS A 131 10.90 5.11 0.98
CA CYS A 131 9.83 4.14 1.23
C CYS A 131 8.74 4.24 0.14
N ILE A 132 8.41 5.47 -0.26
CA ILE A 132 7.44 5.76 -1.33
C ILE A 132 7.97 6.90 -2.19
N ARG A 133 7.83 6.73 -3.50
CA ARG A 133 8.08 7.79 -4.50
C ARG A 133 6.83 8.63 -4.67
N VAL A 134 6.95 9.92 -4.41
CA VAL A 134 5.80 10.84 -4.37
C VAL A 134 5.66 11.54 -5.71
N GLY A 135 4.44 11.49 -6.28
CA GLY A 135 4.12 12.10 -7.57
C GLY A 135 3.09 13.22 -7.45
N GLU A 136 2.73 13.82 -8.58
CA GLU A 136 1.80 14.96 -8.62
C GLU A 136 0.40 14.67 -8.08
N GLU A 137 -0.04 13.42 -8.22
CA GLU A 137 -1.35 12.95 -7.76
C GLU A 137 -1.34 12.52 -6.28
N SER A 138 -0.18 12.52 -5.63
CA SER A 138 -0.05 12.16 -4.22
C SER A 138 -0.66 13.25 -3.33
N LEU A 139 -1.33 12.82 -2.26
CA LEU A 139 -1.96 13.74 -1.31
C LEU A 139 -0.98 14.23 -0.25
N CYS A 140 -1.07 15.52 0.05
CA CYS A 140 -0.53 16.11 1.26
C CYS A 140 -1.49 15.85 2.44
N PHE A 141 -0.98 15.90 3.67
CA PHE A 141 -1.76 15.88 4.90
C PHE A 141 -2.91 16.91 4.93
N CYS A 142 -2.79 18.03 4.21
CA CYS A 142 -3.87 19.01 4.10
C CYS A 142 -5.05 18.56 3.23
N GLY A 143 -4.91 17.44 2.51
CA GLY A 143 -5.93 16.89 1.61
C GLY A 143 -5.76 17.28 0.13
N HIS A 144 -4.83 18.18 -0.18
CA HIS A 144 -4.55 18.66 -1.54
C HIS A 144 -3.42 17.86 -2.21
N LYS A 145 -3.41 17.85 -3.54
CA LYS A 145 -2.43 17.12 -4.37
C LYS A 145 -1.13 17.90 -4.48
N LEU A 146 -0.02 17.21 -4.74
CA LEU A 146 1.29 17.84 -4.89
C LEU A 146 1.31 18.93 -5.97
N HIS A 147 0.61 18.74 -7.11
CA HIS A 147 0.56 19.79 -8.15
C HIS A 147 -0.19 21.06 -7.72
N GLU A 148 -0.99 21.00 -6.65
CA GLU A 148 -1.67 22.16 -6.06
C GLU A 148 -0.75 22.91 -5.09
N HIS A 149 0.47 22.43 -4.84
CA HIS A 149 1.47 23.10 -4.02
C HIS A 149 2.43 23.93 -4.89
N ARG A 150 2.83 25.10 -4.37
CA ARG A 150 3.76 26.04 -5.06
C ARG A 150 5.15 25.42 -5.16
N HIS A 151 5.96 26.01 -6.04
CA HIS A 151 7.18 25.46 -6.64
C HIS A 151 8.02 24.58 -5.69
N TYR A 152 8.24 23.34 -6.15
CA TYR A 152 9.14 22.35 -5.55
C TYR A 152 10.44 22.18 -6.37
N ASN A 153 10.74 23.12 -7.27
CA ASN A 153 11.79 23.01 -8.27
C ASN A 153 13.20 23.36 -7.73
N GLY A 154 13.48 23.12 -6.44
CA GLY A 154 14.79 23.45 -5.86
C GLY A 154 15.04 22.90 -4.45
N PRO A 155 16.30 22.84 -4.02
CA PRO A 155 16.67 22.30 -2.71
C PRO A 155 16.05 23.16 -1.60
N LYS A 156 15.48 22.49 -0.58
CA LYS A 156 14.76 23.12 0.56
C LYS A 156 13.42 23.78 0.22
N SER A 157 12.83 23.49 -0.94
CA SER A 157 11.45 23.92 -1.21
C SER A 157 10.50 23.25 -0.21
N GLN A 158 9.85 24.03 0.64
CA GLN A 158 8.81 23.49 1.52
C GLN A 158 7.54 23.11 0.73
N ALA A 159 7.33 23.71 -0.46
CA ALA A 159 6.15 23.52 -1.29
C ALA A 159 4.84 23.82 -0.51
N PRO A 160 4.58 25.09 -0.15
CA PRO A 160 3.33 25.47 0.50
C PRO A 160 2.12 25.25 -0.42
N CYS A 161 0.96 24.97 0.15
CA CYS A 161 -0.26 24.77 -0.64
C CYS A 161 -0.71 26.07 -1.31
N SER A 162 -1.15 26.00 -2.58
CA SER A 162 -1.63 27.16 -3.35
C SER A 162 -3.13 27.40 -3.23
N ILE A 163 -3.88 26.40 -2.73
CA ILE A 163 -5.33 26.50 -2.58
C ILE A 163 -5.66 27.56 -1.54
N ASN A 164 -6.59 28.45 -1.91
CA ASN A 164 -7.05 29.52 -1.04
C ASN A 164 -7.53 28.97 0.31
N GLU A 165 -7.26 29.70 1.39
CA GLU A 165 -7.63 29.34 2.76
C GLU A 165 -6.89 28.12 3.36
N CYS A 166 -6.03 27.43 2.60
CA CYS A 166 -5.20 26.35 3.15
C CYS A 166 -3.99 26.92 3.92
N GLN A 167 -3.87 26.58 5.20
CA GLN A 167 -2.75 27.00 6.07
C GLN A 167 -1.49 26.13 5.93
N CYS A 168 -1.46 25.23 4.95
CA CYS A 168 -0.38 24.27 4.77
C CYS A 168 0.89 24.94 4.22
N ARG A 169 1.95 24.96 5.04
CA ARG A 169 3.24 25.60 4.70
C ARG A 169 4.23 24.69 4.01
N ALA A 170 4.07 23.38 4.18
CA ALA A 170 4.95 22.41 3.55
C ALA A 170 4.18 21.17 3.10
N PHE A 171 4.54 20.63 1.94
CA PHE A 171 4.01 19.35 1.47
C PHE A 171 4.46 18.23 2.41
N ALA A 172 3.50 17.51 2.97
CA ALA A 172 3.74 16.37 3.84
C ALA A 172 2.91 15.21 3.31
N PHE A 173 3.55 14.27 2.63
CA PHE A 173 2.89 13.12 2.02
C PHE A 173 2.07 12.36 3.06
N ILE A 174 0.81 12.09 2.75
CA ILE A 174 -0.03 11.17 3.50
C ILE A 174 -0.46 10.05 2.56
N PRO A 175 -0.31 8.78 2.96
CA PRO A 175 -0.89 7.68 2.21
C PRO A 175 -2.37 7.93 1.92
N SER A 176 -2.77 7.70 0.67
CA SER A 176 -4.14 7.91 0.19
C SER A 176 -4.80 6.62 -0.31
N ARG A 177 -4.03 5.52 -0.39
CA ARG A 177 -4.53 4.20 -0.74
C ARG A 177 -4.22 3.20 0.37
N PRO A 178 -5.08 2.19 0.59
CA PRO A 178 -4.76 1.08 1.49
C PRO A 178 -3.45 0.38 1.14
N GLU A 179 -3.12 0.28 -0.14
CA GLU A 179 -1.90 -0.40 -0.59
C GLU A 179 -0.61 0.30 -0.18
N ASP A 180 -0.63 1.63 -0.04
CA ASP A 180 0.53 2.43 0.38
C ASP A 180 0.96 2.09 1.82
N VAL A 181 0.05 1.48 2.59
CA VAL A 181 0.24 1.09 4.00
C VAL A 181 -0.02 -0.40 4.23
N GLY A 182 -0.06 -1.19 3.15
CA GLY A 182 -0.06 -2.65 3.24
C GLY A 182 -1.43 -3.23 3.56
N GLU A 183 -2.46 -2.40 3.68
CA GLU A 183 -3.85 -2.79 3.92
C GLU A 183 -4.56 -3.24 2.63
N PHE A 184 -3.85 -3.88 1.70
CA PHE A 184 -4.36 -4.31 0.39
C PHE A 184 -5.56 -5.26 0.48
N TRP A 185 -5.76 -5.93 1.63
CA TRP A 185 -6.91 -6.80 1.86
C TRP A 185 -8.24 -6.04 1.96
N LEU A 186 -8.23 -4.74 2.26
CA LEU A 186 -9.45 -3.93 2.35
C LEU A 186 -10.22 -3.91 1.03
N GLN A 187 -9.50 -3.90 -0.10
CA GLN A 187 -10.09 -3.92 -1.44
C GLN A 187 -10.88 -5.19 -1.76
N ARG A 188 -10.72 -6.26 -0.99
CA ARG A 188 -11.46 -7.52 -1.19
C ARG A 188 -12.82 -7.53 -0.51
N ARG A 189 -13.13 -6.52 0.32
CA ARG A 189 -14.43 -6.44 1.01
C ARG A 189 -15.52 -6.01 0.02
N ARG A 190 -16.69 -6.65 0.13
CA ARG A 190 -17.79 -6.59 -0.85
C ARG A 190 -18.32 -5.18 -1.15
N ASN A 191 -18.12 -4.21 -0.24
CA ASN A 191 -18.59 -2.83 -0.38
C ASN A 191 -17.49 -1.81 -0.02
N PHE A 192 -16.22 -2.15 -0.23
CA PHE A 192 -15.14 -1.20 0.03
C PHE A 192 -15.02 -0.22 -1.13
N ASP A 193 -15.17 1.07 -0.82
CA ASP A 193 -14.90 2.16 -1.75
C ASP A 193 -13.51 2.76 -1.46
N PRO A 194 -12.52 2.56 -2.35
CA PRO A 194 -11.19 3.13 -2.19
C PRO A 194 -11.17 4.66 -2.06
N SER A 195 -12.14 5.37 -2.65
CA SER A 195 -12.17 6.84 -2.64
C SER A 195 -12.47 7.42 -1.24
N THR A 196 -13.13 6.62 -0.40
CA THR A 196 -13.50 6.98 0.98
C THR A 196 -12.40 6.69 1.99
N TRP A 197 -11.37 5.93 1.60
CA TRP A 197 -10.30 5.57 2.51
C TRP A 197 -9.45 6.80 2.86
N LYS A 198 -9.16 6.94 4.15
CA LYS A 198 -8.32 8.01 4.69
C LYS A 198 -7.39 7.40 5.73
N ALA A 199 -6.13 7.81 5.70
CA ALA A 199 -5.16 7.50 6.73
C ALA A 199 -5.69 7.94 8.11
N LYS A 200 -5.68 7.02 9.07
CA LYS A 200 -6.23 7.22 10.43
C LYS A 200 -5.13 7.42 11.46
N CYS A 201 -5.41 8.30 12.42
CA CYS A 201 -4.64 8.42 13.63
C CYS A 201 -4.98 7.29 14.62
N ARG A 202 -4.13 7.05 15.64
CA ARG A 202 -4.44 6.16 16.77
C ARG A 202 -5.72 6.55 17.51
N CYS A 203 -6.08 7.85 17.50
CA CYS A 203 -7.37 8.33 18.01
C CYS A 203 -8.59 7.95 17.14
N LYS A 204 -8.37 7.20 16.05
CA LYS A 204 -9.34 6.67 15.08
C LYS A 204 -9.96 7.67 14.12
N HIS A 205 -9.75 8.97 14.33
CA HIS A 205 -10.12 10.01 13.37
C HIS A 205 -9.18 10.02 12.15
N PRO A 206 -9.68 10.39 10.96
CA PRO A 206 -8.85 10.55 9.77
C PRO A 206 -7.94 11.77 9.86
N HIS A 207 -6.85 11.78 9.09
CA HIS A 207 -5.92 12.91 9.02
C HIS A 207 -6.60 14.25 8.66
N THR A 208 -7.71 14.22 7.93
CA THR A 208 -8.50 15.42 7.57
C THR A 208 -9.13 16.11 8.77
N GLU A 209 -9.37 15.37 9.87
CA GLU A 209 -9.85 15.92 11.14
C GLU A 209 -8.72 16.43 12.05
N HIS A 210 -7.47 16.37 11.59
CA HIS A 210 -6.34 16.93 12.30
C HIS A 210 -5.96 18.32 11.75
N SER A 211 -5.28 19.10 12.59
CA SER A 211 -4.69 20.37 12.17
C SER A 211 -3.59 20.12 11.12
N VAL A 212 -3.49 21.01 10.13
CA VAL A 212 -2.44 20.95 9.10
C VAL A 212 -1.10 21.51 9.58
N ILE A 213 -1.11 22.25 10.69
CA ILE A 213 0.03 22.94 11.29
C ILE A 213 0.42 22.33 12.65
N GLY A 214 1.66 22.62 13.07
CA GLY A 214 2.19 22.17 14.36
C GLY A 214 2.27 20.64 14.46
N LEU A 215 1.96 20.10 15.65
CA LEU A 215 1.93 18.66 15.91
C LEU A 215 0.72 17.95 15.28
N ARG A 216 -0.13 18.66 14.51
CA ARG A 216 -1.31 18.10 13.87
C ARG A 216 -2.28 17.52 14.89
N SER A 217 -2.67 18.32 15.89
CA SER A 217 -3.66 17.92 16.90
C SER A 217 -5.02 17.62 16.26
N CYS A 218 -5.75 16.68 16.84
CA CYS A 218 -7.11 16.36 16.39
C CYS A 218 -8.07 17.51 16.76
N LYS A 219 -8.99 17.84 15.85
CA LYS A 219 -10.02 18.87 16.06
C LYS A 219 -11.25 18.32 16.80
N THR A 220 -11.48 17.01 16.70
CA THR A 220 -12.68 16.33 17.22
C THR A 220 -12.47 15.75 18.63
N CYS A 221 -11.24 15.49 19.05
CA CYS A 221 -10.91 14.94 20.36
C CYS A 221 -9.65 15.54 20.98
N ARG A 222 -9.27 15.12 22.20
CA ARG A 222 -8.10 15.63 22.95
C ARG A 222 -6.74 15.07 22.48
N CYS A 223 -6.68 14.49 21.29
CA CYS A 223 -5.43 13.94 20.75
C CYS A 223 -4.50 15.10 20.34
N ALA A 224 -3.36 15.21 21.03
CA ALA A 224 -2.44 16.34 20.87
C ALA A 224 -1.59 16.28 19.58
N GLN A 225 -1.38 15.07 19.04
CA GLN A 225 -0.52 14.85 17.88
C GLN A 225 -1.07 13.75 16.97
N PHE A 226 -0.85 13.89 15.66
CA PHE A 226 -1.12 12.80 14.73
C PHE A 226 -0.08 11.67 14.90
N GLU A 227 -0.51 10.55 15.46
CA GLU A 227 0.22 9.28 15.46
C GLU A 227 -0.48 8.28 14.54
N SER A 228 0.21 7.66 13.57
CA SER A 228 -0.45 6.76 12.64
C SER A 228 -0.97 5.48 13.30
N ASN A 229 -2.18 5.06 12.92
CA ASN A 229 -2.72 3.74 13.24
C ASN A 229 -2.31 2.65 12.23
N PHE A 230 -1.35 2.97 11.36
CA PHE A 230 -0.80 2.08 10.35
C PHE A 230 0.73 2.19 10.37
N LEU A 231 1.39 1.20 9.78
CA LEU A 231 2.83 1.17 9.58
C LEU A 231 3.14 1.31 8.09
N CYS A 232 4.28 1.90 7.77
CA CYS A 232 4.82 1.93 6.42
C CYS A 232 5.09 0.50 5.93
N SER A 233 4.62 0.13 4.74
CA SER A 233 4.85 -1.21 4.18
C SER A 233 6.29 -1.50 3.77
N ALA A 234 7.11 -0.46 3.62
CA ALA A 234 8.50 -0.62 3.21
C ALA A 234 9.45 -0.79 4.39
N CYS A 235 9.15 -0.20 5.56
CA CYS A 235 10.09 -0.16 6.69
C CYS A 235 9.48 -0.42 8.07
N ASP A 236 8.17 -0.72 8.14
CA ASP A 236 7.43 -0.98 9.38
C ASP A 236 7.48 0.14 10.44
N GLN A 237 7.90 1.35 10.06
CA GLN A 237 7.85 2.52 10.94
C GLN A 237 6.52 3.27 10.84
N HIS A 238 6.20 4.01 11.90
CA HIS A 238 5.03 4.91 11.94
C HIS A 238 5.21 6.13 11.01
N TRP A 239 4.08 6.74 10.60
CA TRP A 239 4.08 7.86 9.67
C TRP A 239 4.85 9.07 10.19
N GLU A 240 4.72 9.36 11.48
CA GLU A 240 5.38 10.50 12.14
C GLU A 240 6.90 10.39 12.22
N LYS A 241 7.47 9.21 11.89
CA LYS A 241 8.93 9.02 11.74
C LYS A 241 9.43 9.32 10.33
N HIS A 242 8.53 9.62 9.39
CA HIS A 242 8.89 9.88 8.01
C HIS A 242 8.75 11.37 7.68
N GLU A 243 9.59 11.82 6.76
CA GLU A 243 9.50 13.15 6.18
C GLU A 243 9.40 13.05 4.66
N THR A 244 8.81 14.08 4.04
CA THR A 244 8.83 14.22 2.59
C THR A 244 10.04 15.07 2.20
N PHE A 245 10.98 14.45 1.50
CA PHE A 245 12.17 15.08 0.97
C PHE A 245 11.94 15.49 -0.48
N ILE A 246 12.29 16.73 -0.80
CA ILE A 246 12.39 17.23 -2.17
C ILE A 246 13.88 17.43 -2.42
N ASP A 247 14.50 16.44 -3.06
CA ASP A 247 15.93 16.42 -3.36
C ASP A 247 16.14 16.71 -4.86
N THR A 248 17.22 17.41 -5.18
CA THR A 248 17.76 17.47 -6.56
C THR A 248 18.64 16.27 -6.84
N GLU A 249 18.91 15.97 -8.12
CA GLU A 249 19.88 14.93 -8.49
C GLU A 249 21.23 15.11 -7.79
N ALA A 250 21.78 16.32 -7.82
CA ALA A 250 23.07 16.64 -7.17
C ALA A 250 23.06 16.30 -5.67
N THR A 251 22.00 16.69 -4.96
CA THR A 251 21.86 16.38 -3.52
C THR A 251 21.66 14.89 -3.26
N ARG A 252 21.12 14.12 -4.21
CA ARG A 252 21.02 12.67 -4.09
C ARG A 252 22.37 11.99 -4.27
N VAL A 253 23.13 12.40 -5.28
CA VAL A 253 24.50 11.93 -5.51
C VAL A 253 25.36 12.19 -4.27
N GLU A 254 25.32 13.41 -3.72
CA GLU A 254 26.07 13.77 -2.51
C GLU A 254 25.71 12.88 -1.30
N LYS A 255 24.42 12.58 -1.12
CA LYS A 255 23.91 11.76 -0.01
C LYS A 255 23.96 10.25 -0.28
N GLY A 256 24.41 9.81 -1.45
CA GLY A 256 24.40 8.39 -1.85
C GLY A 256 22.98 7.80 -1.95
N LEU A 257 22.00 8.60 -2.36
CA LEU A 257 20.60 8.19 -2.55
C LEU A 257 20.35 7.76 -4.00
N PRO A 258 19.41 6.83 -4.26
CA PRO A 258 19.06 6.40 -5.61
C PRO A 258 18.59 7.55 -6.50
N TYR A 259 19.13 7.63 -7.71
CA TYR A 259 18.82 8.64 -8.73
C TYR A 259 18.83 8.01 -10.12
N GLY A 260 18.32 8.72 -11.14
CA GLY A 260 18.25 8.20 -12.50
C GLY A 260 17.49 6.87 -12.57
N GLU A 261 18.11 5.87 -13.20
CA GLU A 261 17.55 4.53 -13.35
C GLU A 261 17.40 3.76 -12.02
N GLU A 262 18.27 4.03 -11.03
CA GLU A 262 18.20 3.41 -9.70
C GLU A 262 16.99 3.92 -8.91
N TYR A 263 16.42 5.06 -9.31
CA TYR A 263 15.18 5.55 -8.72
C TYR A 263 13.93 4.85 -9.26
N LEU A 264 14.01 3.97 -10.28
CA LEU A 264 12.84 3.26 -10.76
C LEU A 264 12.37 2.17 -9.76
N PRO A 265 11.06 1.87 -9.68
CA PRO A 265 10.58 0.73 -8.90
C PRO A 265 11.26 -0.58 -9.32
N PHE A 266 11.78 -1.32 -8.33
CA PHE A 266 12.50 -2.58 -8.53
C PHE A 266 13.71 -2.48 -9.46
N ALA A 267 14.45 -1.37 -9.44
CA ALA A 267 15.61 -1.13 -10.30
C ALA A 267 16.58 -2.33 -10.33
N GLU A 268 16.75 -3.00 -9.19
CA GLU A 268 17.63 -4.13 -8.92
C GLU A 268 17.14 -5.46 -9.52
N ILE A 269 15.84 -5.56 -9.83
CA ILE A 269 15.20 -6.77 -10.36
C ILE A 269 14.58 -6.46 -11.74
N PRO A 270 15.33 -6.62 -12.85
CA PRO A 270 14.91 -6.16 -14.18
C PRO A 270 13.53 -6.66 -14.63
N GLN A 271 13.19 -7.91 -14.30
CA GLN A 271 11.89 -8.48 -14.65
C GLN A 271 10.73 -7.77 -13.94
N LEU A 272 10.88 -7.44 -12.65
CA LEU A 272 9.85 -6.70 -11.90
C LEU A 272 9.80 -5.24 -12.29
N ARG A 273 10.96 -4.60 -12.53
CA ARG A 273 11.05 -3.24 -13.09
C ARG A 273 10.28 -3.14 -14.39
N ASN A 274 10.55 -4.04 -15.34
CA ASN A 274 9.86 -4.09 -16.62
C ASN A 274 8.36 -4.33 -16.42
N MET A 275 7.96 -5.23 -15.52
CA MET A 275 6.54 -5.41 -15.19
C MET A 275 5.91 -4.16 -14.58
N ALA A 276 6.60 -3.40 -13.73
CA ALA A 276 6.08 -2.16 -13.15
C ALA A 276 5.92 -1.04 -14.20
N LEU A 277 6.79 -1.02 -15.22
CA LEU A 277 6.73 -0.08 -16.35
C LEU A 277 5.68 -0.49 -17.40
N THR A 278 5.82 -1.70 -17.95
CA THR A 278 5.09 -2.14 -19.16
C THR A 278 3.98 -3.15 -18.85
N GLY A 279 4.04 -3.83 -17.70
CA GLY A 279 3.15 -4.94 -17.36
C GLY A 279 3.62 -6.30 -17.87
N LYS A 280 4.81 -6.37 -18.48
CA LYS A 280 5.43 -7.59 -19.03
C LYS A 280 6.88 -7.70 -18.52
N SER A 281 7.34 -8.90 -18.13
CA SER A 281 8.71 -9.12 -17.64
C SER A 281 9.78 -8.84 -18.68
N ASP A 282 9.52 -9.22 -19.93
CA ASP A 282 10.53 -9.30 -20.98
C ASP A 282 10.59 -8.01 -21.81
N ASP A 283 9.64 -7.10 -21.59
CA ASP A 283 9.53 -5.83 -22.31
C ASP A 283 10.31 -4.73 -21.57
N SER A 284 11.55 -4.53 -22.02
CA SER A 284 12.46 -3.47 -21.55
C SER A 284 12.35 -2.17 -22.35
N GLY A 285 11.37 -2.04 -23.26
CA GLY A 285 11.29 -0.89 -24.18
C GLY A 285 11.20 0.45 -23.44
N GLN A 286 10.31 0.55 -22.45
CA GLN A 286 10.15 1.77 -21.66
C GLN A 286 11.38 2.09 -20.81
N PHE A 287 12.03 1.07 -20.24
CA PHE A 287 13.29 1.25 -19.51
C PHE A 287 14.38 1.85 -20.40
N LYS A 288 14.59 1.25 -21.59
CA LYS A 288 15.56 1.75 -22.58
C LYS A 288 15.28 3.18 -23.01
N SER A 289 14.01 3.55 -23.20
CA SER A 289 13.64 4.93 -23.55
C SER A 289 14.01 5.93 -22.45
N ILE A 290 13.90 5.54 -21.17
CA ILE A 290 14.26 6.39 -20.03
C ILE A 290 15.79 6.51 -19.93
N THR A 291 16.53 5.41 -20.12
CA THR A 291 18.00 5.38 -19.94
C THR A 291 18.79 5.92 -21.12
N ASN A 292 18.26 5.89 -22.34
CA ASN A 292 18.99 6.33 -23.54
C ASN A 292 19.09 7.86 -23.69
N GLY A 293 18.47 8.64 -22.78
CA GLY A 293 18.46 10.11 -22.82
C GLY A 293 19.45 10.82 -21.88
N GLY A 294 20.14 10.11 -20.98
CA GLY A 294 21.06 10.69 -19.99
C GLY A 294 22.26 9.79 -19.72
N LEU A 295 23.41 10.39 -19.40
CA LEU A 295 24.68 9.71 -19.12
C LEU A 295 24.50 8.43 -18.28
N GLN A 296 24.98 7.31 -18.81
CA GLN A 296 24.95 6.02 -18.15
C GLN A 296 25.74 6.06 -16.85
N ILE A 297 25.06 5.94 -15.71
CA ILE A 297 25.72 5.56 -14.47
C ILE A 297 25.95 4.06 -14.57
N GLN A 298 27.15 3.60 -14.20
CA GLN A 298 27.45 2.18 -14.14
C GLN A 298 26.46 1.52 -13.17
N PRO A 299 25.60 0.60 -13.61
CA PRO A 299 24.63 -0.02 -12.73
C PRO A 299 25.37 -0.70 -11.58
N SER A 300 24.90 -0.47 -10.36
CA SER A 300 25.24 -1.34 -9.24
C SER A 300 25.01 -2.78 -9.70
N LYS A 301 25.98 -3.67 -9.42
CA LYS A 301 26.01 -5.04 -9.95
C LYS A 301 24.61 -5.65 -9.81
N PRO A 302 23.92 -6.02 -10.90
CA PRO A 302 22.54 -6.45 -10.83
C PRO A 302 22.47 -7.60 -9.82
N ALA A 303 21.60 -7.45 -8.81
CA ALA A 303 21.24 -8.58 -7.99
C ALA A 303 20.69 -9.62 -8.97
N ASP A 304 21.32 -10.80 -9.02
CA ASP A 304 20.68 -11.89 -9.72
C ASP A 304 19.34 -12.17 -9.01
N ASN A 305 18.36 -12.73 -9.72
CA ASN A 305 17.08 -13.10 -9.11
C ASN A 305 17.23 -14.13 -7.96
N ASN A 306 18.46 -14.62 -7.71
CA ASN A 306 18.83 -15.62 -6.72
C ASN A 306 19.46 -15.02 -5.45
N THR A 307 19.85 -13.74 -5.46
CA THR A 307 20.42 -13.06 -4.30
C THR A 307 19.28 -12.47 -3.49
N PRO A 308 19.09 -12.89 -2.23
CA PRO A 308 18.13 -12.24 -1.34
C PRO A 308 18.49 -10.76 -1.24
N VAL A 309 17.64 -9.88 -1.76
CA VAL A 309 17.74 -8.44 -1.51
C VAL A 309 17.54 -8.23 -0.01
N PRO A 310 18.49 -7.60 0.70
CA PRO A 310 18.36 -7.37 2.13
C PRO A 310 17.29 -6.31 2.35
N PHE A 311 16.03 -6.73 2.52
CA PHE A 311 15.01 -5.89 3.10
C PHE A 311 15.32 -5.69 4.58
N GLY A 312 15.96 -4.57 4.91
CA GLY A 312 15.67 -3.81 6.13
C GLY A 312 15.86 -4.49 7.49
N TYR A 313 16.82 -5.41 7.68
CA TYR A 313 17.26 -5.79 9.03
C TYR A 313 18.79 -5.83 9.11
N HIS A 314 19.41 -4.65 9.24
CA HIS A 314 20.65 -4.59 10.01
C HIS A 314 20.25 -4.77 11.48
N LYS A 315 20.42 -5.99 12.00
CA LYS A 315 20.54 -6.19 13.45
C LYS A 315 21.69 -5.30 13.89
N SER A 316 21.40 -4.21 14.58
CA SER A 316 22.39 -3.61 15.45
C SER A 316 22.88 -4.72 16.36
N ASN A 317 24.19 -4.98 16.35
CA ASN A 317 24.84 -5.82 17.36
C ASN A 317 24.77 -5.06 18.70
N ALA A 318 23.59 -4.99 19.28
CA ALA A 318 23.41 -4.77 20.69
C ALA A 318 23.05 -6.14 21.25
N ASP A 319 24.05 -6.79 21.84
CA ASP A 319 23.87 -7.97 22.64
C ASP A 319 22.87 -7.63 23.77
N PRO A 320 21.62 -8.13 23.75
CA PRO A 320 20.62 -7.74 24.73
C PRO A 320 20.80 -8.50 26.05
N PHE A 321 21.78 -9.40 26.13
CA PHE A 321 22.13 -10.13 27.34
C PHE A 321 23.64 -10.09 27.55
N GLY A 322 24.14 -8.93 27.99
CA GLY A 322 25.49 -8.81 28.52
C GLY A 322 25.72 -9.79 29.67
N MET A 323 26.26 -10.96 29.35
CA MET A 323 26.87 -11.88 30.28
C MET A 323 28.35 -11.97 29.92
N LYS A 324 29.19 -11.48 30.84
CA LYS A 324 30.63 -11.72 30.85
C LYS A 324 30.93 -13.20 31.06
#